data_AF-A0A6B2S827-F1
#
_entry.id   AF-A0A6B2S827-F1
#
_cell.length_a   1.000
_cell.length_b   1.000
_cell.length_c   1.000
_cell.angle_alpha   90.00
_cell.angle_beta   90.00
_cell.angle_gamma   90.00
#
_symmetry.space_group_name_H-M   'P 1'
#
loop_
_entity.id
_entity.type
_entity.pdbx_description
1 polymer ?
#
loop_
_entity_poly.entity_id
_entity_poly.type
_entity_poly.pdbx_seq_one_letter_code
_entity_poly.pdbx_strand_id
1 'polypeptide(L)'
;MTSNLPTSGDVQTVVKTAATFVRDLVERVLATFVVAAAGVALAAGPGDMFNASFWETVGAAGIAAAGSLLKGLIARFVGARNSASAAPGV
;
A
#
# COMPACT_ATOMS: atom_id res chain seq x y z
N MET A 1 -11.29 -29.32 29.76
CA MET A 1 -10.89 -27.99 29.26
C MET A 1 -9.83 -28.20 28.21
N THR A 2 -10.17 -28.15 26.93
CA THR A 2 -9.20 -28.20 25.83
C THR A 2 -8.61 -26.80 25.65
N SER A 3 -7.30 -26.69 25.78
CA SER A 3 -6.59 -25.42 25.61
C SER A 3 -6.61 -25.03 24.12
N ASN A 4 -7.33 -23.97 23.75
CA ASN A 4 -7.37 -23.41 22.39
C ASN A 4 -6.09 -22.61 22.03
N LEU A 5 -4.93 -23.02 22.57
CA LEU A 5 -3.69 -22.33 22.30
C LEU A 5 -3.18 -22.71 20.89
N PRO A 6 -2.78 -21.72 20.09
CA PRO A 6 -2.29 -21.96 18.74
C PRO A 6 -1.07 -22.90 18.79
N THR A 7 -1.09 -23.90 17.93
CA THR A 7 0.03 -24.83 17.77
C THR A 7 1.18 -24.15 17.02
N SER A 8 2.38 -24.71 17.09
CA SER A 8 3.52 -24.21 16.30
C SER A 8 3.23 -24.18 14.80
N GLY A 9 2.35 -25.07 14.30
CA GLY A 9 1.90 -25.07 12.90
C GLY A 9 1.00 -23.89 12.57
N ASP A 10 0.13 -23.49 13.49
CA ASP A 10 -0.75 -22.32 13.33
C ASP A 10 0.07 -21.03 13.28
N VAL A 11 1.06 -20.90 14.17
CA VAL A 11 1.97 -19.74 14.20
C VAL A 11 2.76 -19.64 12.88
N GLN A 12 3.33 -20.75 12.40
CA GLN A 12 4.05 -20.76 11.12
C GLN A 12 3.15 -20.39 9.93
N THR A 13 1.88 -20.81 9.96
CA THR A 13 0.91 -20.48 8.92
C THR A 13 0.62 -18.98 8.91
N VAL A 14 0.31 -18.39 10.08
CA VAL A 14 0.08 -16.94 10.21
C VAL A 14 1.28 -16.13 9.73
N VAL A 15 2.50 -16.55 10.11
CA VAL A 15 3.74 -15.87 9.68
C VAL A 15 3.91 -15.94 8.15
N LYS A 16 3.72 -17.11 7.54
CA LYS A 16 3.80 -17.27 6.08
C LYS A 16 2.76 -16.40 5.36
N THR A 17 1.51 -16.42 5.84
CA THR A 17 0.44 -15.58 5.29
C THR A 17 0.76 -14.10 5.42
N ALA A 18 1.28 -13.66 6.56
CA ALA A 18 1.71 -12.27 6.76
C ALA A 18 2.85 -11.89 5.81
N ALA A 19 3.83 -12.77 5.61
CA ALA A 19 4.93 -12.53 4.69
C ALA A 19 4.45 -12.39 3.23
N THR A 20 3.56 -13.29 2.78
CA THR A 20 2.95 -13.20 1.44
C THR A 20 2.14 -11.92 1.29
N PHE A 21 1.36 -11.54 2.31
CA PHE A 21 0.58 -10.29 2.30
C PHE A 21 1.47 -9.05 2.21
N VAL A 22 2.55 -8.99 2.98
CA VAL A 22 3.50 -7.86 2.94
C VAL A 22 4.17 -7.79 1.56
N ARG A 23 4.54 -8.92 0.98
CA ARG A 23 5.15 -8.96 -0.36
C ARG A 23 4.19 -8.43 -1.43
N ASP A 24 2.96 -8.93 -1.46
CA ASP A 24 1.90 -8.45 -2.37
C ASP A 24 1.65 -6.94 -2.22
N LEU A 25 1.60 -6.48 -0.97
CA LEU A 25 1.44 -5.07 -0.65
C LEU A 25 2.59 -4.22 -1.21
N VAL A 26 3.84 -4.66 -1.02
CA VAL A 26 5.02 -3.97 -1.56
C VAL A 26 4.99 -3.95 -3.09
N GLU A 27 4.70 -5.08 -3.73
CA GLU A 27 4.60 -5.17 -5.20
C GLU A 27 3.55 -4.18 -5.75
N ARG A 28 2.39 -4.09 -5.10
CA ARG A 28 1.34 -3.14 -5.46
C ARG A 28 1.75 -1.68 -5.24
N VAL A 29 2.46 -1.37 -4.15
CA VAL A 29 2.96 -0.01 -3.88
C VAL A 29 3.96 0.41 -4.92
N LEU A 30 4.91 -0.46 -5.26
CA LEU A 30 5.92 -0.19 -6.28
C LEU A 30 5.25 -0.01 -7.65
N ALA A 31 4.28 -0.85 -8.02
CA ALA A 31 3.53 -0.68 -9.26
C ALA A 31 2.78 0.66 -9.30
N THR A 32 2.12 1.03 -8.20
CA THR A 32 1.39 2.31 -8.10
C THR A 32 2.35 3.50 -8.18
N PHE A 33 3.51 3.41 -7.52
CA PHE A 33 4.57 4.42 -7.61
C PHE A 33 5.08 4.57 -9.04
N VAL A 34 5.38 3.46 -9.73
CA VAL A 34 5.85 3.49 -11.12
C VAL A 34 4.82 4.13 -12.04
N VAL A 35 3.53 3.78 -11.90
CA VAL A 35 2.45 4.39 -12.70
C VAL A 35 2.31 5.87 -12.40
N ALA A 36 2.37 6.28 -11.13
CA ALA A 36 2.30 7.69 -10.74
C ALA A 36 3.51 8.48 -11.26
N ALA A 37 4.72 7.93 -11.12
CA ALA A 37 5.95 8.53 -11.64
C ALA A 37 5.92 8.65 -13.16
N ALA A 38 5.40 7.63 -13.86
CA ALA A 38 5.20 7.69 -15.31
C ALA A 38 4.19 8.80 -15.69
N GLY A 39 3.11 8.98 -14.92
CA GLY A 39 2.16 10.08 -15.12
C GLY A 39 2.80 11.47 -14.98
N VAL A 40 3.64 11.66 -13.96
CA VAL A 40 4.41 12.90 -13.76
C VAL A 40 5.41 13.12 -14.90
N ALA A 41 6.13 12.06 -15.30
CA ALA A 41 7.09 12.11 -16.42
C ALA A 41 6.42 12.48 -17.75
N LEU A 42 5.23 11.93 -18.03
CA LEU A 42 4.44 12.27 -19.21
C LEU A 42 3.97 13.73 -19.20
N ALA A 43 3.65 14.28 -18.03
CA ALA A 43 3.17 15.65 -17.88
C ALA A 43 4.28 16.72 -17.95
N ALA A 44 5.47 16.44 -17.40
CA ALA A 44 6.56 17.41 -17.28
C ALA A 44 7.38 17.59 -18.57
N GLY A 45 7.33 16.62 -19.50
CA GLY A 45 8.09 16.64 -20.74
C GLY A 45 9.60 16.36 -20.58
N PRO A 46 10.34 16.05 -21.67
CA PRO A 46 11.69 15.48 -21.59
C PRO A 46 12.75 16.41 -21.00
N GLY A 47 12.58 17.73 -21.16
CA GLY A 47 13.56 18.72 -20.69
C GLY A 47 13.54 18.92 -19.17
N ASP A 48 12.40 18.68 -18.53
CA ASP A 48 12.22 18.93 -17.10
C ASP A 48 12.79 17.79 -16.24
N MET A 49 12.99 16.61 -16.84
CA MET A 49 13.53 15.40 -16.20
C MET A 49 14.96 15.57 -15.67
N PHE A 50 15.69 16.59 -16.16
CA PHE A 50 17.05 16.91 -15.75
C PHE A 50 17.12 17.92 -14.60
N ASN A 51 15.98 18.47 -14.14
CA ASN A 51 15.92 19.37 -13.00
C ASN A 51 15.69 18.62 -11.68
N ALA A 52 16.30 19.12 -10.61
CA ALA A 52 16.10 18.57 -9.26
C ALA A 52 14.63 18.66 -8.83
N SER A 53 13.94 19.72 -9.19
CA SER A 53 12.52 19.95 -8.88
C SER A 53 11.59 18.89 -9.47
N PHE A 54 11.94 18.31 -10.61
CA PHE A 54 11.18 17.19 -11.20
C PHE A 54 11.26 15.94 -10.31
N TRP A 55 12.47 15.57 -9.89
CA TRP A 55 12.69 14.42 -9.00
C TRP A 55 12.14 14.63 -7.60
N GLU A 56 12.14 15.87 -7.11
CA GLU A 56 11.48 16.25 -5.87
C GLU A 56 9.95 16.06 -5.97
N THR A 57 9.36 16.41 -7.12
CA THR A 57 7.93 16.22 -7.39
C THR A 57 7.57 14.72 -7.52
N VAL A 58 8.41 13.93 -8.20
CA VAL A 58 8.25 12.47 -8.28
C VAL A 58 8.39 11.83 -6.89
N GLY A 59 9.35 12.28 -6.09
CA GLY A 59 9.54 11.84 -4.70
C GLY A 59 8.34 12.19 -3.81
N ALA A 60 7.82 13.42 -3.90
CA ALA A 60 6.65 13.86 -3.18
C ALA A 60 5.39 13.07 -3.58
N ALA A 61 5.20 12.80 -4.87
CA ALA A 61 4.14 11.93 -5.37
C ALA A 61 4.27 10.50 -4.82
N GLY A 62 5.49 9.98 -4.69
CA GLY A 62 5.75 8.69 -4.06
C GLY A 62 5.41 8.64 -2.57
N ILE A 63 5.78 9.68 -1.82
CA ILE A 63 5.42 9.80 -0.40
C ILE A 63 3.89 9.91 -0.24
N ALA A 64 3.22 10.68 -1.09
CA ALA A 64 1.76 10.80 -1.07
C ALA A 64 1.07 9.45 -1.39
N ALA A 65 1.57 8.72 -2.38
CA ALA A 65 1.09 7.37 -2.72
C ALA A 65 1.25 6.41 -1.54
N ALA A 66 2.44 6.37 -0.92
CA ALA A 66 2.70 5.58 0.28
C ALA A 66 1.78 5.97 1.45
N GLY A 67 1.55 7.28 1.65
CA GLY A 67 0.62 7.79 2.67
C GLY A 67 -0.83 7.34 2.45
N SER A 68 -1.30 7.36 1.19
CA SER A 68 -2.65 6.89 0.84
C SER A 68 -2.83 5.38 1.07
N LEU A 69 -1.78 4.60 0.78
CA LEU A 69 -1.77 3.17 1.07
C LEU A 69 -1.78 2.91 2.59
N LEU A 70 -0.92 3.61 3.34
CA LEU A 70 -0.87 3.49 4.80
C LEU A 70 -2.23 3.84 5.43
N LYS A 71 -2.88 4.91 4.94
CA LYS A 71 -4.25 5.25 5.34
C LYS A 71 -5.24 4.14 5.01
N GLY A 72 -5.16 3.53 3.83
CA GLY A 72 -6.00 2.41 3.42
C GLY A 72 -5.80 1.14 4.26
N LEU A 73 -4.57 0.85 4.66
CA LEU A 73 -4.25 -0.24 5.60
C LEU A 73 -4.82 0.03 6.98
N ILE A 74 -4.59 1.22 7.54
CA ILE A 74 -5.16 1.62 8.83
C ILE A 74 -6.68 1.51 8.78
N ALA A 75 -7.32 1.99 7.70
CA ALA A 75 -8.77 1.86 7.52
C ALA A 75 -9.24 0.40 7.44
N ARG A 76 -8.44 -0.52 6.90
CA ARG A 76 -8.75 -1.97 6.85
C ARG A 76 -8.64 -2.65 8.22
N PHE A 77 -7.75 -2.18 9.09
CA PHE A 77 -7.55 -2.74 10.43
C PHE A 77 -8.42 -2.06 11.51
N VAL A 78 -8.82 -0.81 11.30
CA VAL A 78 -9.64 -0.01 12.22
C VAL A 78 -11.12 0.05 11.80
N GLY A 79 -11.42 -0.14 10.51
CA GLY A 79 -12.78 -0.08 9.97
C GLY A 79 -13.56 -1.39 10.07
N ALA A 80 -14.88 -1.29 10.25
CA ALA A 80 -15.79 -2.42 10.34
C ALA A 80 -15.60 -3.41 9.17
N ARG A 81 -15.24 -4.64 9.52
CA ARG A 81 -14.77 -5.71 8.64
C ARG A 81 -15.86 -6.32 7.74
N ASN A 82 -16.89 -5.55 7.36
CA ASN A 82 -18.01 -6.04 6.55
C ASN A 82 -18.80 -4.95 5.78
N SER A 83 -18.16 -3.90 5.25
CA SER A 83 -18.83 -3.01 4.28
C SER A 83 -17.83 -2.31 3.36
N ALA A 84 -18.01 -2.47 2.06
CA ALA A 84 -17.22 -1.84 1.01
C ALA A 84 -17.64 -0.37 0.74
N SER A 85 -18.05 0.37 1.78
CA SER A 85 -18.51 1.75 1.66
C SER A 85 -18.19 2.51 2.94
N ALA A 86 -17.57 3.68 2.81
CA ALA A 86 -17.51 4.71 3.85
C ALA A 86 -18.75 5.62 3.84
N ALA A 87 -19.87 5.15 3.27
CA ALA A 87 -21.19 5.71 3.51
C ALA A 87 -21.97 4.70 4.36
N PRO A 88 -22.60 5.14 5.47
CA PRO A 88 -23.58 4.30 6.16
C PRO A 88 -24.80 4.16 5.24
N GLY A 89 -24.98 2.97 4.68
CA GLY A 89 -26.18 2.59 3.94
C GLY A 89 -26.16 2.92 2.45
N VAL A 90 -25.75 1.93 1.66
CA VAL A 90 -26.57 1.39 0.55
C VAL A 90 -26.49 -0.13 0.58
#